data_AF-A0A958VQT9-F1
#
_entry.id   AF-A0A958VQT9-F1
#
_cell.length_a   1.000
_cell.length_b   1.000
_cell.length_c   1.000
_cell.angle_alpha   90.00
_cell.angle_beta   90.00
_cell.angle_gamma   90.00
#
_symmetry.space_group_name_H-M   'P 1'
#
loop_
_entity.id
_entity.type
_entity.pdbx_description
1 polymer ?
#
loop_
_entity_poly.entity_id
_entity_poly.type
_entity_poly.pdbx_seq_one_letter_code
_entity_poly.pdbx_strand_id
1 'polypeptide(L)'
;QSLYDVLSGDPRLDATIANIKALKDNGDADYVEGYLDTGYFLKKFMPLSSDASTGGGATVLNYKQHTYAIRLADTYLMEAEALGGSGDRAQALLDAVRARVGLPSVPVSMENIMKERRLELAGEGHRWFDLVRTGRAGAVLGDRGFTVGKNEIFPIPLKELENTKLVQNPNY
;
A
#
# COMPACT_ATOMS: atom_id res chain seq x y z
N GLN A 1 -3.19 -6.63 -12.30
CA GLN A 1 -4.35 -5.78 -11.90
C GLN A 1 -3.86 -4.51 -11.21
N SER A 2 -4.26 -3.33 -11.71
CA SER A 2 -3.91 -2.05 -11.07
C SER A 2 -4.57 -1.92 -9.68
N LEU A 3 -4.08 -1.02 -8.84
CA LEU A 3 -4.70 -0.75 -7.52
C LEU A 3 -6.08 -0.10 -7.67
N TYR A 4 -6.24 0.79 -8.66
CA TYR A 4 -7.51 1.47 -8.94
C TYR A 4 -8.63 0.46 -9.20
N ASP A 5 -8.40 -0.52 -10.07
CA ASP A 5 -9.42 -1.51 -10.42
C ASP A 5 -9.87 -2.34 -9.20
N VAL A 6 -8.95 -2.58 -8.27
CA VAL A 6 -9.25 -3.35 -7.05
C VAL A 6 -10.08 -2.53 -6.05
N LEU A 7 -9.85 -1.22 -5.99
CA LEU A 7 -10.62 -0.29 -5.16
C LEU A 7 -11.90 0.19 -5.85
N SER A 8 -12.11 -0.09 -7.14
CA SER A 8 -13.32 0.32 -7.85
C SER A 8 -14.56 -0.27 -7.19
N GLY A 9 -15.49 0.60 -6.78
CA GLY A 9 -16.69 0.23 -6.01
C GLY A 9 -16.46 -0.04 -4.52
N ASP A 10 -15.23 0.10 -4.01
CA ASP A 10 -14.92 0.00 -2.57
C ASP A 10 -15.08 1.38 -1.89
N PRO A 11 -15.70 1.46 -0.69
CA PRO A 11 -15.88 2.73 0.03
C PRO A 11 -14.59 3.48 0.36
N ARG A 12 -13.43 2.81 0.31
CA ARG A 12 -12.11 3.40 0.59
C ARG A 12 -11.45 4.03 -0.63
N LEU A 13 -12.03 3.90 -1.82
CA LEU A 13 -11.46 4.45 -3.06
C LEU A 13 -11.15 5.94 -2.92
N ASP A 14 -12.15 6.74 -2.53
CA ASP A 14 -12.04 8.21 -2.48
C ASP A 14 -11.14 8.73 -1.37
N ALA A 15 -10.86 7.92 -0.35
CA ALA A 15 -9.87 8.23 0.68
C ALA A 15 -8.45 7.83 0.24
N THR A 16 -8.34 6.88 -0.70
CA THR A 16 -7.06 6.28 -1.10
C THR A 16 -6.50 6.90 -2.38
N ILE A 17 -7.34 7.09 -3.39
CA ILE A 17 -6.96 7.54 -4.72
C ILE A 17 -7.60 8.88 -5.01
N ALA A 18 -6.78 9.82 -5.49
CA ALA A 18 -7.26 11.01 -6.16
C ALA A 18 -7.25 10.71 -7.67
N ASN A 19 -8.44 10.66 -8.27
CA ASN A 19 -8.61 10.46 -9.70
C ASN A 19 -8.52 11.81 -10.43
N ILE A 20 -7.29 12.34 -10.54
CA ILE A 20 -7.04 13.63 -11.18
C ILE A 20 -7.35 13.58 -12.67
N LYS A 21 -7.18 12.41 -13.30
CA LYS A 21 -7.63 12.17 -14.68
C LYS A 21 -9.11 12.51 -14.86
N ALA A 22 -9.99 11.99 -13.99
CA ALA A 22 -11.42 12.28 -14.09
C ALA A 22 -11.74 13.76 -13.85
N LEU A 23 -11.05 14.41 -12.91
CA LEU A 23 -11.21 15.86 -12.68
C LEU A 23 -10.80 16.67 -13.92
N LYS A 24 -9.71 16.27 -14.60
CA LYS A 24 -9.28 16.90 -15.85
C LYS A 24 -10.25 16.66 -17.00
N ASP A 25 -10.73 15.42 -17.16
CA ASP A 25 -11.72 15.06 -18.18
C ASP A 25 -13.04 15.85 -18.00
N ASN A 26 -13.42 16.17 -16.75
CA ASN A 26 -14.58 16.99 -16.41
C ASN A 26 -14.34 18.51 -16.48
N GLY A 27 -13.09 18.96 -16.63
CA GLY A 27 -12.72 20.38 -16.60
C GLY A 27 -12.63 21.00 -15.20
N ASP A 28 -12.64 20.18 -14.14
CA ASP A 28 -12.58 20.63 -12.73
C ASP A 28 -11.14 20.92 -12.26
N ALA A 29 -10.13 20.33 -12.93
CA ALA A 29 -8.73 20.52 -12.61
C ALA A 29 -7.83 20.37 -13.85
N ASP A 30 -6.59 20.83 -13.76
CA ASP A 30 -5.55 20.49 -14.74
C ASP A 30 -4.24 20.15 -14.00
N TYR A 31 -3.39 19.35 -14.67
CA TYR A 31 -2.06 18.98 -14.19
C TYR A 31 -1.16 18.59 -15.36
N VAL A 32 0.15 18.65 -15.13
CA VAL A 32 1.17 18.20 -16.07
C VAL A 32 1.55 16.75 -15.75
N GLU A 33 1.48 15.89 -16.76
CA GLU A 33 1.80 14.48 -16.65
C GLU A 33 3.29 14.27 -16.35
N GLY A 34 3.58 13.45 -15.35
CA GLY A 34 4.93 13.03 -15.01
C GLY A 34 5.37 11.76 -15.76
N TYR A 35 6.54 11.23 -15.40
CA TYR A 35 7.01 9.94 -15.93
C TYR A 35 6.11 8.79 -15.47
N LEU A 36 5.66 7.95 -16.42
CA LEU A 36 4.73 6.84 -16.19
C LEU A 36 3.43 7.27 -15.49
N ASP A 37 2.93 8.45 -15.86
CA ASP A 37 1.67 8.95 -15.35
C ASP A 37 0.50 7.96 -15.58
N THR A 38 -0.39 7.91 -14.60
CA THR A 38 -1.65 7.15 -14.67
C THR A 38 -2.88 8.03 -14.45
N GLY A 39 -2.67 9.30 -14.08
CA GLY A 39 -3.67 10.22 -13.57
C GLY A 39 -4.32 9.84 -12.23
N TYR A 40 -3.86 8.74 -11.60
CA TYR A 40 -4.23 8.33 -10.26
C TYR A 40 -3.11 8.64 -9.27
N PHE A 41 -3.43 9.37 -8.21
CA PHE A 41 -2.47 9.76 -7.18
C PHE A 41 -2.86 9.21 -5.81
N LEU A 42 -1.87 8.96 -4.96
CA LEU A 42 -2.10 8.46 -3.59
C LEU A 42 -2.60 9.60 -2.70
N LYS A 43 -3.92 9.70 -2.52
CA LYS A 43 -4.58 10.78 -1.79
C LYS A 43 -4.34 10.76 -0.29
N LYS A 44 -4.09 9.59 0.29
CA LYS A 44 -3.84 9.43 1.74
C LYS A 44 -2.75 10.36 2.26
N PHE A 45 -1.78 10.71 1.43
CA PHE A 45 -0.63 11.55 1.79
C PHE A 45 -0.53 12.81 0.92
N MET A 46 -1.61 13.20 0.27
CA MET A 46 -1.65 14.38 -0.58
C MET A 46 -2.07 15.59 0.26
N PRO A 47 -1.17 16.55 0.54
CA PRO A 47 -1.52 17.74 1.31
C PRO A 47 -2.45 18.65 0.50
N LEU A 48 -3.37 19.30 1.20
CA LEU A 48 -4.21 20.36 0.65
C LEU A 48 -3.55 21.73 0.91
N SER A 49 -4.04 22.78 0.25
CA SER A 49 -3.56 24.15 0.52
C SER A 49 -3.75 24.57 1.98
N SER A 50 -4.76 24.03 2.68
CA SER A 50 -4.97 24.24 4.11
C SER A 50 -3.90 23.60 5.01
N ASP A 51 -3.12 22.66 4.47
CA ASP A 51 -2.04 21.98 5.21
C ASP A 51 -0.68 22.69 5.06
N ALA A 52 -0.61 23.73 4.22
CA ALA A 52 0.60 24.52 4.03
C ALA A 52 1.08 25.14 5.34
N SER A 53 2.36 24.93 5.67
CA SER A 53 2.98 25.55 6.83
C SER A 53 2.96 27.07 6.71
N THR A 54 2.50 27.74 7.77
CA THR A 54 2.58 29.20 7.94
C THR A 54 3.81 29.63 8.74
N GLY A 55 4.69 28.68 9.11
CA GLY A 55 5.95 28.96 9.78
C GLY A 55 7.05 29.41 8.81
N GLY A 56 8.23 29.71 9.32
CA GLY A 56 9.41 29.98 8.49
C GLY A 56 9.91 28.72 7.75
N GLY A 57 10.54 28.90 6.60
CA GLY A 57 11.09 27.82 5.78
C GLY A 57 10.25 27.47 4.55
N ALA A 58 10.74 26.55 3.73
CA ALA A 58 10.05 26.13 2.51
C ALA A 58 8.86 25.22 2.85
N THR A 59 7.65 25.57 2.40
CA THR A 59 6.40 24.84 2.69
C THR A 59 6.48 23.36 2.35
N VAL A 60 7.06 23.02 1.18
CA VAL A 60 7.14 21.64 0.69
C VAL A 60 7.99 20.70 1.56
N LEU A 61 8.82 21.25 2.45
CA LEU A 61 9.63 20.50 3.42
C LEU A 61 9.03 20.47 4.83
N ASN A 62 7.86 21.10 5.02
CA ASN A 62 7.27 21.35 6.34
C ASN A 62 5.79 20.94 6.41
N TYR A 63 5.35 19.98 5.58
CA TYR A 63 4.08 19.30 5.81
C TYR A 63 4.15 18.46 7.08
N LYS A 64 3.03 18.40 7.82
CA LYS A 64 2.99 17.93 9.22
C LYS A 64 2.24 16.61 9.42
N GLN A 65 1.93 15.89 8.35
CA GLN A 65 1.20 14.64 8.45
C GLN A 65 2.05 13.57 9.16
N HIS A 66 1.46 12.90 10.15
CA HIS A 66 2.10 11.76 10.81
C HIS A 66 2.01 10.49 9.96
N THR A 67 2.95 9.57 10.19
CA THR A 67 2.98 8.25 9.54
C THR A 67 2.55 7.17 10.51
N TYR A 68 1.65 6.29 10.08
CA TYR A 68 1.28 5.11 10.86
C TYR A 68 2.25 3.97 10.55
N ALA A 69 3.07 3.61 11.54
CA ALA A 69 3.89 2.40 11.45
C ALA A 69 3.04 1.13 11.66
N ILE A 70 2.10 1.20 12.61
CA ILE A 70 1.10 0.16 12.90
C ILE A 70 -0.20 0.89 13.28
N ARG A 71 -1.35 0.34 12.84
CA ARG A 71 -2.67 0.77 13.30
C ARG A 71 -3.59 -0.43 13.50
N LEU A 72 -4.65 -0.27 14.29
CA LEU A 72 -5.46 -1.39 14.79
C LEU A 72 -6.05 -2.30 13.68
N ALA A 73 -6.46 -1.74 12.53
CA ALA A 73 -6.97 -2.55 11.43
C ALA A 73 -5.89 -3.50 10.86
N ASP A 74 -4.62 -3.08 10.84
CA ASP A 74 -3.50 -3.94 10.45
C ASP A 74 -3.36 -5.11 11.44
N THR A 75 -3.40 -4.84 12.75
CA THR A 75 -3.28 -5.90 13.76
C THR A 75 -4.45 -6.88 13.74
N TYR A 76 -5.67 -6.42 13.43
CA TYR A 76 -6.82 -7.33 13.25
C TYR A 76 -6.61 -8.28 12.09
N LEU A 77 -6.11 -7.77 10.95
CA LEU A 77 -5.85 -8.59 9.77
C LEU A 77 -4.63 -9.51 9.97
N MET A 78 -3.60 -9.06 10.68
CA MET A 78 -2.47 -9.91 11.06
C MET A 78 -2.89 -11.04 12.00
N GLU A 79 -3.75 -10.77 12.99
CA GLU A 79 -4.26 -11.80 13.89
C GLU A 79 -5.17 -12.79 13.16
N ALA A 80 -6.09 -12.31 12.31
CA ALA A 80 -6.92 -13.18 11.46
C ALA A 80 -6.07 -14.09 10.56
N GLU A 81 -4.97 -13.57 10.01
CA GLU A 81 -4.00 -14.35 9.24
C GLU A 81 -3.27 -15.38 10.11
N ALA A 82 -2.80 -15.00 11.30
CA ALA A 82 -2.10 -15.89 12.22
C ALA A 82 -2.99 -17.05 12.71
N LEU A 83 -4.30 -16.85 12.77
CA LEU A 83 -5.30 -17.89 13.04
C LEU A 83 -5.59 -18.79 11.82
N GLY A 84 -4.80 -18.66 10.74
CA GLY A 84 -4.93 -19.45 9.51
C GLY A 84 -6.07 -18.99 8.61
N GLY A 85 -6.68 -17.82 8.88
CA GLY A 85 -7.86 -17.36 8.16
C GLY A 85 -9.07 -18.29 8.34
N SER A 86 -9.24 -18.84 9.54
CA SER A 86 -10.30 -19.78 9.88
C SER A 86 -10.81 -19.56 11.30
N GLY A 87 -12.02 -20.03 11.58
CA GLY A 87 -12.67 -19.95 12.88
C GLY A 87 -13.31 -18.58 13.18
N ASP A 88 -14.18 -18.59 14.19
CA ASP A 88 -15.07 -17.46 14.52
C ASP A 88 -14.30 -16.18 14.87
N ARG A 89 -13.12 -16.33 15.50
CA ARG A 89 -12.28 -15.17 15.85
C ARG A 89 -11.71 -14.49 14.61
N ALA A 90 -11.18 -15.25 13.64
CA ALA A 90 -10.66 -14.67 12.41
C ALA A 90 -11.79 -14.01 11.58
N GLN A 91 -12.98 -14.64 11.57
CA GLN A 91 -14.18 -14.08 10.95
C GLN A 91 -14.57 -12.74 11.57
N ALA A 92 -14.67 -12.68 12.91
CA ALA A 92 -15.02 -11.44 13.62
C ALA A 92 -14.01 -10.31 13.38
N LEU A 93 -12.70 -10.62 13.32
CA LEU A 93 -11.66 -9.63 13.05
C LEU A 93 -11.75 -9.07 11.62
N LEU A 94 -11.96 -9.94 10.62
CA LEU A 94 -12.16 -9.51 9.22
C LEU A 94 -13.43 -8.67 9.09
N ASP A 95 -14.53 -9.13 9.70
CA ASP A 95 -15.81 -8.43 9.67
C ASP A 95 -15.73 -7.07 10.35
N ALA A 96 -14.98 -6.92 11.45
CA ALA A 96 -14.81 -5.63 12.11
C ALA A 96 -14.16 -4.57 11.19
N VAL A 97 -13.15 -4.96 10.41
CA VAL A 97 -12.50 -4.05 9.44
C VAL A 97 -13.46 -3.66 8.32
N ARG A 98 -14.22 -4.62 7.80
CA ARG A 98 -15.18 -4.43 6.70
C ARG A 98 -16.39 -3.61 7.14
N ALA A 99 -16.96 -3.92 8.31
CA ALA A 99 -18.13 -3.24 8.86
C ALA A 99 -17.85 -1.76 9.17
N ARG A 100 -16.62 -1.39 9.55
CA ARG A 100 -16.23 0.01 9.78
C ARG A 100 -16.46 0.88 8.55
N VAL A 101 -16.32 0.33 7.34
CA VAL A 101 -16.59 1.02 6.07
C VAL A 101 -17.94 0.65 5.45
N GLY A 102 -18.82 -0.05 6.18
CA GLY A 102 -20.14 -0.44 5.70
C GLY A 102 -20.15 -1.60 4.71
N LEU A 103 -19.05 -2.35 4.57
CA LEU A 103 -19.01 -3.53 3.72
C LEU A 103 -19.64 -4.74 4.43
N PRO A 104 -20.36 -5.61 3.70
CA PRO A 104 -20.93 -6.81 4.28
C PRO A 104 -19.85 -7.84 4.64
N SER A 105 -20.20 -8.76 5.54
CA SER A 105 -19.37 -9.92 5.87
C SER A 105 -19.07 -10.76 4.64
N VAL A 106 -17.87 -11.33 4.60
CA VAL A 106 -17.46 -12.36 3.64
C VAL A 106 -16.81 -13.51 4.40
N PRO A 107 -16.89 -14.76 3.90
CA PRO A 107 -16.24 -15.88 4.58
C PRO A 107 -14.75 -15.62 4.77
N VAL A 108 -14.25 -15.78 5.99
CA VAL A 108 -12.83 -15.63 6.27
C VAL A 108 -12.04 -16.69 5.52
N SER A 109 -10.94 -16.26 4.92
CA SER A 109 -9.96 -17.10 4.25
C SER A 109 -8.67 -16.32 4.11
N MET A 110 -7.55 -17.01 3.89
CA MET A 110 -6.26 -16.35 3.63
C MET A 110 -6.35 -15.39 2.43
N GLU A 111 -7.08 -15.78 1.38
CA GLU A 111 -7.27 -14.95 0.20
C GLU A 111 -8.08 -13.68 0.49
N ASN A 112 -9.18 -13.80 1.25
CA ASN A 112 -9.97 -12.63 1.62
C ASN A 112 -9.21 -11.70 2.57
N ILE A 113 -8.40 -12.23 3.49
CA ILE A 113 -7.54 -11.40 4.36
C ILE A 113 -6.51 -10.66 3.52
N MET A 114 -5.82 -11.32 2.58
CA MET A 114 -4.84 -10.68 1.72
C MET A 114 -5.45 -9.63 0.79
N LYS A 115 -6.68 -9.85 0.31
CA LYS A 115 -7.45 -8.86 -0.44
C LYS A 115 -7.81 -7.67 0.44
N GLU A 116 -8.31 -7.92 1.65
CA GLU A 116 -8.68 -6.88 2.60
C GLU A 116 -7.48 -6.03 3.00
N ARG A 117 -6.32 -6.65 3.27
CA ARG A 117 -5.06 -5.93 3.53
C ARG A 117 -4.69 -4.99 2.38
N ARG A 118 -4.83 -5.44 1.13
CA ARG A 118 -4.53 -4.61 -0.06
C ARG A 118 -5.46 -3.39 -0.16
N LEU A 119 -6.74 -3.54 0.17
CA LEU A 119 -7.73 -2.46 0.13
C LEU A 119 -7.54 -1.49 1.29
N GLU A 120 -7.39 -2.03 2.51
CA GLU A 120 -7.31 -1.26 3.74
C GLU A 120 -6.00 -0.47 3.84
N LEU A 121 -4.87 -1.12 3.57
CA LEU A 121 -3.52 -0.63 3.84
C LEU A 121 -2.81 -0.06 2.58
N ALA A 122 -3.56 0.20 1.51
CA ALA A 122 -3.03 0.74 0.28
C ALA A 122 -2.21 2.01 0.51
N GLY A 123 -0.96 2.04 0.03
CA GLY A 123 -0.05 3.18 0.17
C GLY A 123 0.71 3.26 1.50
N GLU A 124 0.44 2.40 2.47
CA GLU A 124 1.04 2.48 3.81
C GLU A 124 2.36 1.69 3.94
N GLY A 125 2.91 1.18 2.83
CA GLY A 125 4.24 0.55 2.79
C GLY A 125 4.27 -0.97 3.02
N HIS A 126 3.13 -1.61 3.27
CA HIS A 126 3.10 -3.04 3.62
C HIS A 126 3.06 -3.99 2.41
N ARG A 127 2.50 -3.55 1.28
CA ARG A 127 2.15 -4.45 0.17
C ARG A 127 3.34 -5.27 -0.37
N TRP A 128 4.52 -4.66 -0.45
CA TRP A 128 5.73 -5.35 -0.89
C TRP A 128 6.07 -6.50 0.06
N PHE A 129 6.19 -6.22 1.35
CA PHE A 129 6.53 -7.22 2.36
C PHE A 129 5.47 -8.31 2.49
N ASP A 130 4.19 -7.95 2.39
CA ASP A 130 3.09 -8.91 2.35
C ASP A 130 3.24 -9.89 1.17
N LEU A 131 3.57 -9.40 -0.02
CA LEU A 131 3.79 -10.24 -1.18
C LEU A 131 5.01 -11.15 -1.03
N VAL A 132 6.11 -10.62 -0.50
CA VAL A 132 7.36 -11.38 -0.30
C VAL A 132 7.16 -12.49 0.73
N ARG A 133 6.65 -12.15 1.92
CA ARG A 133 6.51 -13.12 3.03
C ARG A 133 5.48 -14.20 2.78
N THR A 134 4.50 -13.95 1.90
CA THR A 134 3.49 -14.95 1.51
C THR A 134 3.88 -15.71 0.23
N GLY A 135 5.06 -15.49 -0.32
CA GLY A 135 5.53 -16.17 -1.55
C GLY A 135 4.78 -15.75 -2.82
N ARG A 136 4.05 -14.64 -2.79
CA ARG A 136 3.19 -14.16 -3.89
C ARG A 136 3.90 -13.16 -4.80
N ALA A 137 5.07 -12.65 -4.40
CA ALA A 137 5.80 -11.61 -5.13
C ALA A 137 6.12 -12.00 -6.59
N GLY A 138 6.68 -13.19 -6.83
CA GLY A 138 7.00 -13.64 -8.18
C GLY A 138 5.78 -13.70 -9.11
N ALA A 139 4.66 -14.21 -8.62
CA ALA A 139 3.42 -14.29 -9.40
C ALA A 139 2.81 -12.91 -9.69
N VAL A 140 2.93 -11.95 -8.77
CA VAL A 140 2.28 -10.64 -8.88
C VAL A 140 3.16 -9.59 -9.59
N LEU A 141 4.48 -9.71 -9.49
CA LEU A 141 5.45 -8.70 -9.96
C LEU A 141 6.35 -9.21 -11.09
N GLY A 142 6.17 -10.44 -11.56
CA GLY A 142 6.99 -11.01 -12.63
C GLY A 142 6.95 -10.18 -13.93
N ASP A 143 5.79 -9.62 -14.27
CA ASP A 143 5.62 -8.71 -15.42
C ASP A 143 6.31 -7.34 -15.23
N ARG A 144 6.72 -7.02 -14.00
CA ARG A 144 7.51 -5.84 -13.63
C ARG A 144 9.02 -6.15 -13.54
N GLY A 145 9.45 -7.34 -13.95
CA GLY A 145 10.86 -7.75 -13.91
C GLY A 145 11.31 -8.37 -12.58
N PHE A 146 10.38 -8.75 -11.71
CA PHE A 146 10.71 -9.44 -10.46
C PHE A 146 11.25 -10.86 -10.74
N THR A 147 12.43 -11.16 -10.20
CA THR A 147 13.10 -12.45 -10.26
C THR A 147 13.09 -13.11 -8.90
N VAL A 148 12.49 -14.30 -8.81
CA VAL A 148 12.44 -15.10 -7.58
C VAL A 148 13.83 -15.56 -7.16
N GLY A 149 14.14 -15.48 -5.87
CA GLY A 149 15.47 -15.77 -5.31
C GLY A 149 16.49 -14.66 -5.52
N LYS A 150 16.05 -13.46 -5.90
CA LYS A 150 16.88 -12.26 -6.07
C LYS A 150 16.15 -11.05 -5.50
N ASN A 151 15.01 -10.69 -6.09
CA ASN A 151 14.37 -9.41 -5.82
C ASN A 151 13.50 -9.39 -4.56
N GLU A 152 13.41 -10.48 -3.79
CA GLU A 152 12.76 -10.48 -2.48
C GLU A 152 13.45 -9.52 -1.49
N ILE A 153 14.76 -9.32 -1.66
CA ILE A 153 15.59 -8.43 -0.87
C ILE A 153 16.36 -7.46 -1.77
N PHE A 154 16.72 -6.30 -1.24
CA PHE A 154 17.47 -5.28 -1.98
C PHE A 154 18.97 -5.62 -2.03
N PRO A 155 19.71 -5.13 -3.04
CA PRO A 155 21.16 -5.21 -3.02
C PRO A 155 21.71 -4.43 -1.81
N ILE A 156 22.77 -4.96 -1.20
CA ILE A 156 23.55 -4.22 -0.23
C ILE A 156 24.23 -3.05 -0.98
N PRO A 157 24.13 -1.80 -0.47
CA PRO A 157 24.80 -0.67 -1.11
C PRO A 157 26.30 -0.92 -1.25
N LEU A 158 26.86 -0.67 -2.43
CA LEU A 158 28.26 -1.04 -2.77
C LEU A 158 29.29 -0.56 -1.74
N LYS A 159 29.11 0.66 -1.20
CA LYS A 159 30.01 1.25 -0.20
C LYS A 159 30.10 0.41 1.09
N GLU A 160 29.07 -0.34 1.45
CA GLU A 160 29.07 -1.20 2.63
C GLU A 160 29.94 -2.45 2.43
N LEU A 161 30.24 -2.82 1.19
CA LEU A 161 31.10 -3.97 0.86
C LEU A 161 32.59 -3.61 0.87
N GLU A 162 32.92 -2.32 0.74
CA GLU A 162 34.30 -1.85 0.67
C GLU A 162 34.99 -1.95 2.04
N ASN A 163 36.09 -2.72 2.12
CA ASN A 163 36.85 -2.95 3.34
C ASN A 163 36.06 -3.60 4.50
N THR A 164 35.00 -4.34 4.20
CA THR A 164 34.24 -5.11 5.19
C THR A 164 34.31 -6.61 4.90
N LYS A 165 33.65 -7.41 5.75
CA LYS A 165 33.42 -8.84 5.52
C LYS A 165 32.03 -9.13 4.95
N LEU A 166 31.28 -8.08 4.58
CA LEU A 166 29.95 -8.25 4.01
C LEU A 166 30.06 -8.89 2.64
N VAL A 167 29.17 -9.84 2.39
CA VAL A 167 29.00 -10.48 1.09
C VAL A 167 27.69 -9.99 0.51
N GLN A 168 27.67 -9.72 -0.79
CA GLN A 168 26.47 -9.28 -1.47
C GLN A 168 25.34 -10.32 -1.34
N ASN A 169 24.10 -9.83 -1.33
CA ASN A 169 22.92 -10.68 -1.41
C ASN A 169 22.92 -11.53 -2.69
N PRO A 170 22.35 -12.74 -2.65
CA PRO A 170 22.35 -13.64 -3.81
C PRO A 170 21.87 -12.96 -5.10
N ASN A 171 22.57 -13.25 -6.19
CA ASN A 171 22.21 -12.85 -7.56
C ASN A 171 22.26 -11.34 -7.85
N TYR A 172 22.93 -10.54 -7.01
CA TYR A 172 23.22 -9.11 -7.23
C TYR A 172 24.70 -8.81 -7.49
#